data_AF-A0A2E7W6F0-F1
#
_entry.id   AF-A0A2E7W6F0-F1
#
_cell.length_a   1.000
_cell.length_b   1.000
_cell.length_c   1.000
_cell.angle_alpha   90.00
_cell.angle_beta   90.00
_cell.angle_gamma   90.00
#
_symmetry.space_group_name_H-M   'P 1'
#
loop_
_entity.id
_entity.type
_entity.pdbx_description
1 polymer ?
#
loop_
_entity_poly.entity_id
_entity_poly.type
_entity_poly.pdbx_seq_one_letter_code
_entity_poly.pdbx_strand_id
1 'polypeptide(L)'
;MLSSINSVSLHQVLVPYRKVISKFTTARDTLERIVSTLCLAPQLKADVYTGYDESIKLASSFGLRIEDSCPEETFSWNGNAIAGKAETALIFHEIAHWQIASPCRRKLPDFGLGPGPETGLKARAEAFCCVAQKDKEEEENLASLLGILWEEKLGGPAILAFCEQNWLELSERTSTPMHFVTVLDRLIELDLVDKYGQPIMPTGVR
;
A
#
# COMPACT_ATOMS: atom_id res chain seq x y z
N MET A 1 12.90 3.81 16.33
CA MET A 1 13.91 2.94 15.71
C MET A 1 13.35 1.53 15.76
N LEU A 2 12.55 1.17 14.76
CA LEU A 2 11.80 -0.09 14.70
C LEU A 2 12.78 -1.21 14.32
N SER A 3 12.72 -2.34 15.03
CA SER A 3 13.55 -3.49 14.72
C SER A 3 13.13 -4.04 13.35
N SER A 4 13.99 -3.89 12.34
CA SER A 4 13.78 -4.50 11.02
C SER A 4 13.49 -5.99 11.21
N ILE A 5 12.28 -6.43 10.87
CA ILE A 5 11.93 -7.84 10.85
C ILE A 5 12.90 -8.52 9.89
N ASN A 6 13.60 -9.56 10.33
CA ASN A 6 14.39 -10.43 9.46
C ASN A 6 13.62 -11.72 9.18
N SER A 7 14.03 -12.50 8.19
CA SER A 7 13.29 -13.72 7.81
C SER A 7 13.10 -14.74 8.94
N VAL A 8 14.04 -14.83 9.89
CA VAL A 8 13.93 -15.73 11.06
C VAL A 8 12.88 -15.21 12.05
N SER A 9 12.85 -13.90 12.29
CA SER A 9 11.83 -13.28 13.15
C SER A 9 10.46 -13.21 12.48
N LEU A 10 10.39 -13.18 11.14
CA LEU A 10 9.13 -13.17 10.39
C LEU A 10 8.27 -14.40 10.70
N HIS A 11 8.84 -15.61 10.69
CA HIS A 11 8.07 -16.80 11.04
C HIS A 11 7.52 -16.69 12.46
N GLN A 12 8.34 -16.26 13.43
CA GLN A 12 7.93 -16.15 14.83
C GLN A 12 6.78 -15.15 15.02
N VAL A 13 6.85 -14.03 14.31
CA VAL A 13 5.82 -12.96 14.27
C VAL A 13 4.52 -13.46 13.63
N LEU A 14 4.61 -14.25 12.55
CA LEU A 14 3.42 -14.75 11.84
C LEU A 14 2.63 -15.81 12.62
N VAL A 15 3.23 -16.55 13.56
CA VAL A 15 2.51 -17.59 14.33
C VAL A 15 1.33 -17.02 15.15
N PRO A 16 1.53 -16.06 16.07
CA PRO A 16 0.41 -15.46 16.81
C PRO A 16 -0.55 -14.71 15.88
N TYR A 17 -0.03 -14.06 14.83
CA TYR A 17 -0.83 -13.35 13.84
C TYR A 17 -1.83 -14.29 13.13
N ARG A 18 -1.32 -15.40 12.57
CA ARG A 18 -2.12 -16.46 11.93
C ARG A 18 -3.18 -17.03 12.84
N LYS A 19 -2.87 -17.20 14.14
CA LYS A 19 -3.83 -17.71 15.11
C LYS A 19 -5.06 -16.80 15.22
N VAL A 20 -4.88 -15.48 15.23
CA VAL A 20 -6.01 -14.54 15.31
C VAL A 20 -6.81 -14.55 14.01
N ILE A 21 -6.14 -14.42 12.85
CA ILE A 21 -6.85 -14.32 11.56
C ILE A 21 -7.44 -15.65 11.07
N SER A 22 -7.10 -16.79 11.69
CA SER A 22 -7.59 -18.12 11.30
C SER A 22 -9.12 -18.25 11.23
N LYS A 23 -9.83 -17.36 11.93
CA LYS A 23 -11.30 -17.28 11.94
C LYS A 23 -11.89 -16.50 10.76
N PHE A 24 -11.06 -15.80 10.00
CA PHE A 24 -11.43 -14.91 8.91
C PHE A 24 -10.84 -15.44 7.61
N THR A 25 -11.59 -16.27 6.90
CA THR A 25 -11.12 -17.03 5.72
C THR A 25 -10.45 -16.14 4.68
N THR A 26 -11.10 -15.04 4.28
CA THR A 26 -10.56 -14.12 3.27
C THR A 26 -9.27 -13.44 3.74
N ALA A 27 -9.21 -12.98 4.99
CA ALA A 27 -8.01 -12.38 5.55
C ALA A 27 -6.86 -13.37 5.65
N ARG A 28 -7.12 -14.60 6.12
CA ARG A 28 -6.14 -15.68 6.15
C ARG A 28 -5.58 -15.94 4.76
N ASP A 29 -6.44 -16.17 3.77
CA ASP A 29 -6.01 -16.53 2.42
C ASP A 29 -5.24 -15.37 1.76
N THR A 30 -5.62 -14.12 2.05
CA THR A 30 -4.91 -12.92 1.60
C THR A 30 -3.53 -12.80 2.23
N LEU A 31 -3.41 -12.99 3.55
CA LEU A 31 -2.10 -13.01 4.21
C LEU A 31 -1.20 -14.09 3.61
N GLU A 32 -1.71 -15.31 3.41
CA GLU A 32 -0.89 -16.40 2.88
C GLU A 32 -0.38 -16.11 1.46
N ARG A 33 -1.14 -15.41 0.62
CA ARG A 33 -0.64 -14.95 -0.69
C ARG A 33 0.48 -13.93 -0.54
N ILE A 34 0.30 -12.90 0.30
CA ILE A 34 1.36 -11.91 0.58
C ILE A 34 2.61 -12.62 1.10
N VAL A 35 2.47 -13.50 2.09
CA VAL A 35 3.60 -14.26 2.67
C VAL A 35 4.26 -15.18 1.63
N SER A 36 3.50 -15.73 0.68
CA SER A 36 4.06 -16.58 -0.37
C SER A 36 5.05 -15.84 -1.27
N THR A 37 4.94 -14.51 -1.39
CA THR A 37 5.90 -13.68 -2.14
C THR A 37 7.30 -13.62 -1.50
N LEU A 38 7.49 -14.17 -0.29
CA LEU A 38 8.81 -14.36 0.32
C LEU A 38 9.78 -15.16 -0.57
N CYS A 39 9.26 -15.99 -1.47
CA CYS A 39 10.09 -16.68 -2.47
C CYS A 39 10.80 -15.72 -3.43
N LEU A 40 10.27 -14.50 -3.64
CA LEU A 40 10.84 -13.45 -4.48
C LEU A 40 11.80 -12.54 -3.70
N ALA A 41 11.70 -12.53 -2.37
CA ALA A 41 12.53 -11.72 -1.47
C ALA A 41 13.17 -12.58 -0.38
N PRO A 42 14.05 -13.54 -0.73
CA PRO A 42 14.69 -14.40 0.26
C PRO A 42 15.43 -13.54 1.29
N GLN A 43 15.29 -13.89 2.56
CA GLN A 43 15.84 -13.12 3.69
C GLN A 43 15.25 -11.71 3.86
N LEU A 44 14.08 -11.43 3.27
CA LEU A 44 13.48 -10.09 3.20
C LEU A 44 14.40 -9.09 2.49
N LYS A 45 14.94 -9.50 1.34
CA LYS A 45 15.74 -8.67 0.45
C LYS A 45 15.35 -8.93 -0.99
N ALA A 46 15.04 -7.86 -1.73
CA ALA A 46 14.90 -7.85 -3.18
C ALA A 46 15.40 -6.50 -3.71
N ASP A 47 15.50 -6.38 -5.03
CA ASP A 47 15.64 -5.07 -5.66
C ASP A 47 14.34 -4.28 -5.44
N VAL A 48 14.43 -3.08 -4.86
CA VAL A 48 13.28 -2.18 -4.58
C VAL A 48 12.57 -1.71 -5.86
N TYR A 49 13.18 -1.91 -7.03
CA TYR A 49 12.59 -1.64 -8.35
C TYR A 49 12.02 -2.90 -9.02
N THR A 50 11.99 -4.05 -8.34
CA THR A 50 11.33 -5.27 -8.86
C THR A 50 9.86 -4.95 -9.15
N GLY A 51 9.37 -5.32 -10.35
CA GLY A 51 7.98 -5.07 -10.75
C GLY A 51 7.67 -3.63 -11.20
N TYR A 52 8.69 -2.80 -11.42
CA TYR A 52 8.49 -1.41 -11.84
C TYR A 52 7.72 -1.31 -13.16
N ASP A 53 8.06 -2.11 -14.18
CA ASP A 53 7.33 -2.10 -15.46
C ASP A 53 5.85 -2.48 -15.29
N GLU A 54 5.54 -3.38 -14.36
CA GLU A 54 4.18 -3.79 -14.01
C GLU A 54 3.42 -2.64 -13.33
N SER A 55 4.08 -1.87 -12.46
CA SER A 55 3.48 -0.68 -11.84
C SER A 55 3.21 0.42 -12.88
N ILE A 56 4.11 0.62 -13.86
CA ILE A 56 3.87 1.55 -14.98
C ILE A 56 2.67 1.11 -15.82
N LYS A 57 2.59 -0.18 -16.19
CA LYS A 57 1.46 -0.73 -16.96
C LYS A 57 0.15 -0.56 -16.18
N LEU A 58 0.17 -0.83 -14.88
CA LEU A 58 -0.99 -0.66 -14.01
C LEU A 58 -1.41 0.82 -13.95
N ALA A 59 -0.48 1.74 -13.66
CA ALA A 59 -0.76 3.17 -13.67
C ALA A 59 -1.37 3.62 -15.01
N SER A 60 -0.78 3.20 -16.13
CA SER A 60 -1.29 3.52 -17.47
C SER A 60 -2.72 3.01 -17.69
N SER A 61 -3.05 1.81 -17.19
CA SER A 61 -4.40 1.26 -17.28
C SER A 61 -5.45 2.06 -16.48
N PHE A 62 -5.01 2.79 -15.46
CA PHE A 62 -5.83 3.76 -14.71
C PHE A 62 -5.83 5.17 -15.32
N GLY A 63 -5.09 5.40 -16.41
CA GLY A 63 -4.90 6.73 -16.98
C GLY A 63 -3.97 7.64 -16.16
N LEU A 64 -3.20 7.06 -15.24
CA LEU A 64 -2.21 7.76 -14.44
C LEU A 64 -0.95 8.04 -15.24
N ARG A 65 -0.34 9.19 -14.98
CA ARG A 65 0.96 9.57 -15.52
C ARG A 65 2.03 9.32 -14.47
N ILE A 66 3.21 8.93 -14.93
CA ILE A 66 4.42 8.80 -14.11
C ILE A 66 5.47 9.73 -14.73
N GLU A 67 6.07 10.58 -13.91
CA GLU A 67 7.05 11.58 -14.33
C GLU A 67 8.46 11.21 -13.85
N ASP A 68 9.49 11.59 -14.59
CA ASP A 68 10.90 11.34 -14.23
C ASP A 68 11.36 12.33 -13.14
N SER A 69 10.77 12.23 -11.95
CA SER A 69 11.01 13.11 -10.81
C SER A 69 11.20 12.31 -9.52
N CYS A 70 11.95 12.91 -8.59
CA CYS A 70 12.26 12.37 -7.27
C CYS A 70 11.21 12.90 -6.26
N PRO A 71 10.49 12.05 -5.50
CA PRO A 71 9.48 12.52 -4.55
C PRO A 71 10.07 13.49 -3.50
N GLU A 72 11.33 13.30 -3.10
CA GLU A 72 12.06 14.13 -2.13
C GLU A 72 12.41 15.53 -2.66
N GLU A 73 12.29 15.74 -3.96
CA GLU A 73 12.44 17.04 -4.62
C GLU A 73 11.08 17.67 -4.96
N THR A 74 9.98 16.91 -4.84
CA THR A 74 8.62 17.31 -5.25
C THR A 74 7.54 16.75 -4.32
N PHE A 75 6.51 16.13 -4.88
CA PHE A 75 5.42 15.38 -4.23
C PHE A 75 5.44 13.93 -4.74
N SER A 76 5.00 12.97 -3.93
CA SER A 76 4.76 11.60 -4.42
C SER A 76 3.67 11.60 -5.50
N TRP A 77 2.62 12.40 -5.29
CA TRP A 77 1.60 12.73 -6.28
C TRP A 77 1.42 14.24 -6.40
N ASN A 78 1.64 14.81 -7.59
CA ASN A 78 1.58 16.27 -7.77
C ASN A 78 0.19 16.82 -8.16
N GLY A 79 -0.85 15.98 -8.20
CA GLY A 79 -2.18 16.33 -8.74
C GLY A 79 -2.38 15.95 -10.21
N ASN A 80 -1.33 15.50 -10.90
CA ASN A 80 -1.36 15.11 -12.31
C ASN A 80 -0.55 13.83 -12.61
N ALA A 81 0.56 13.61 -11.90
CA ALA A 81 1.44 12.47 -12.09
C ALA A 81 2.09 12.02 -10.77
N ILE A 82 2.47 10.74 -10.75
CA ILE A 82 3.28 10.11 -9.71
C ILE A 82 4.75 10.41 -9.99
N ALA A 83 5.54 10.70 -8.95
CA ALA A 83 6.99 10.79 -9.05
C ALA A 83 7.60 9.39 -9.28
N GLY A 84 8.25 9.19 -10.44
CA GLY A 84 8.70 7.89 -10.91
C GLY A 84 10.07 7.44 -10.41
N LYS A 85 10.92 8.33 -9.90
CA LYS A 85 12.21 7.94 -9.27
C LYS A 85 11.99 7.48 -7.83
N ALA A 86 11.15 6.48 -7.68
CA ALA A 86 10.76 5.91 -6.39
C ALA A 86 10.75 4.38 -6.45
N GLU A 87 10.76 3.76 -5.27
CA GLU A 87 10.63 2.32 -5.14
C GLU A 87 9.29 1.83 -5.69
N THR A 88 9.25 0.62 -6.26
CA THR A 88 8.05 0.07 -6.89
C THR A 88 6.86 0.04 -5.92
N ALA A 89 7.10 -0.31 -4.66
CA ALA A 89 6.08 -0.34 -3.62
C ALA A 89 5.43 1.05 -3.41
N LEU A 90 6.20 2.13 -3.50
CA LEU A 90 5.66 3.49 -3.43
C LEU A 90 4.78 3.80 -4.64
N ILE A 91 5.17 3.37 -5.86
CA ILE A 91 4.33 3.57 -7.04
C ILE A 91 2.98 2.85 -6.89
N PHE A 92 2.98 1.61 -6.38
CA PHE A 92 1.72 0.91 -6.09
C PHE A 92 0.89 1.59 -4.99
N HIS A 93 1.54 2.15 -3.97
CA HIS A 93 0.90 2.94 -2.92
C HIS A 93 0.19 4.18 -3.48
N GLU A 94 0.84 4.93 -4.38
CA GLU A 94 0.24 6.11 -5.02
C GLU A 94 -0.91 5.74 -5.98
N ILE A 95 -0.79 4.63 -6.71
CA ILE A 95 -1.90 4.07 -7.51
C ILE A 95 -3.08 3.70 -6.61
N ALA A 96 -2.83 3.15 -5.42
CA ALA A 96 -3.86 2.83 -4.45
C ALA A 96 -4.54 4.10 -3.90
N HIS A 97 -3.77 5.12 -3.54
CA HIS A 97 -4.34 6.42 -3.15
C HIS A 97 -5.25 6.99 -4.24
N TRP A 98 -4.87 6.94 -5.52
CA TRP A 98 -5.74 7.44 -6.59
C TRP A 98 -7.09 6.73 -6.65
N GLN A 99 -7.12 5.42 -6.39
CA GLN A 99 -8.35 4.63 -6.35
C GLN A 99 -9.27 5.02 -5.18
N ILE A 100 -8.67 5.33 -4.02
CA ILE A 100 -9.38 5.69 -2.78
C ILE A 100 -9.81 7.16 -2.77
N ALA A 101 -8.97 8.05 -3.28
CA ALA A 101 -9.19 9.48 -3.26
C ALA A 101 -10.42 9.86 -4.08
N SER A 102 -11.22 10.79 -3.52
CA SER A 102 -12.36 11.34 -4.25
C SER A 102 -11.91 12.06 -5.54
N PRO A 103 -12.73 12.08 -6.60
CA PRO A 103 -12.34 12.69 -7.87
C PRO A 103 -11.89 14.14 -7.77
N CYS A 104 -12.43 14.93 -6.84
CA CYS A 104 -12.01 16.31 -6.62
C CYS A 104 -10.62 16.42 -5.97
N ARG A 105 -10.23 15.46 -5.13
CA ARG A 105 -8.93 15.44 -4.45
C ARG A 105 -7.79 14.87 -5.28
N ARG A 106 -8.09 14.05 -6.29
CA ARG A 106 -7.08 13.54 -7.24
C ARG A 106 -6.28 14.65 -7.93
N LYS A 107 -6.77 15.89 -7.98
CA LYS A 107 -6.05 17.03 -8.57
C LYS A 107 -5.16 17.78 -7.58
N LEU A 108 -5.18 17.40 -6.31
CA LEU A 108 -4.41 18.05 -5.25
C LEU A 108 -3.08 17.30 -5.05
N PRO A 109 -2.01 18.01 -4.65
CA PRO A 109 -0.78 17.36 -4.19
C PRO A 109 -1.08 16.40 -3.03
N ASP A 110 -0.46 15.21 -3.07
CA ASP A 110 -0.63 14.12 -2.11
C ASP A 110 -2.11 13.85 -1.77
N PHE A 111 -2.98 13.97 -2.77
CA PHE A 111 -4.44 13.77 -2.67
C PHE A 111 -5.13 14.63 -1.60
N GLY A 112 -4.50 15.75 -1.20
CA GLY A 112 -4.99 16.61 -0.14
C GLY A 112 -4.90 16.01 1.27
N LEU A 113 -4.07 14.97 1.46
CA LEU A 113 -3.76 14.36 2.77
C LEU A 113 -2.65 15.09 3.54
N GLY A 114 -1.97 16.05 2.90
CA GLY A 114 -0.74 16.63 3.40
C GLY A 114 0.48 15.76 3.08
N PRO A 115 1.68 16.13 3.55
CA PRO A 115 2.91 15.48 3.12
C PRO A 115 3.03 14.04 3.60
N GLY A 116 3.38 13.15 2.68
CA GLY A 116 3.90 11.82 2.98
C GLY A 116 5.36 11.88 3.48
N PRO A 117 5.92 10.73 3.92
CA PRO A 117 7.31 10.65 4.36
C PRO A 117 8.30 11.15 3.30
N GLU A 118 8.07 10.76 2.04
CA GLU A 118 8.95 11.02 0.89
C GLU A 118 8.70 12.36 0.20
N THR A 119 7.59 13.05 0.50
CA THR A 119 7.29 14.36 -0.08
C THR A 119 8.35 15.39 0.31
N GLY A 120 9.08 15.92 -0.67
CA GLY A 120 10.06 16.99 -0.48
C GLY A 120 9.44 18.35 -0.14
N LEU A 121 8.33 18.69 -0.82
CA LEU A 121 7.66 19.99 -0.71
C LEU A 121 6.66 20.04 0.46
N LYS A 122 7.09 19.65 1.66
CA LYS A 122 6.21 19.42 2.84
C LYS A 122 5.29 20.58 3.17
N ALA A 123 5.82 21.80 3.24
CA ALA A 123 5.03 22.99 3.55
C ALA A 123 3.97 23.29 2.48
N ARG A 124 4.21 22.93 1.22
CA ARG A 124 3.23 23.09 0.15
C ARG A 124 2.14 22.03 0.25
N ALA A 125 2.51 20.76 0.45
CA ALA A 125 1.54 19.69 0.63
C ALA A 125 0.61 19.96 1.81
N GLU A 126 1.15 20.45 2.93
CA GLU A 126 0.38 20.85 4.11
C GLU A 126 -0.66 21.93 3.80
N ALA A 127 -0.32 22.91 2.95
CA ALA A 127 -1.25 23.97 2.55
C ALA A 127 -2.44 23.47 1.71
N PHE A 128 -2.35 22.27 1.12
CA PHE A 128 -3.44 21.61 0.40
C PHE A 128 -4.16 20.53 1.23
N CYS A 129 -3.74 20.31 2.47
CA CYS A 129 -4.38 19.36 3.36
C CYS A 129 -5.84 19.78 3.61
N CYS A 130 -6.78 18.90 3.27
CA CYS A 130 -8.22 19.17 3.34
C CYS A 130 -9.02 18.05 4.00
N VAL A 131 -8.32 17.07 4.58
CA VAL A 131 -8.88 15.87 5.18
C VAL A 131 -8.59 15.89 6.68
N ALA A 132 -9.55 15.45 7.51
CA ALA A 132 -9.33 15.36 8.95
C ALA A 132 -8.30 14.26 9.28
N GLN A 133 -7.57 14.40 10.38
CA GLN A 133 -6.52 13.45 10.76
C GLN A 133 -6.99 11.98 10.79
N LYS A 134 -8.20 11.73 11.28
CA LYS A 134 -8.78 10.38 11.32
C LYS A 134 -8.97 9.81 9.91
N ASP A 135 -9.52 10.61 9.01
CA ASP A 135 -9.79 10.20 7.63
C ASP A 135 -8.48 10.00 6.87
N LYS A 136 -7.45 10.80 7.18
CA LYS A 136 -6.08 10.60 6.69
C LYS A 136 -5.54 9.22 7.10
N GLU A 137 -5.60 8.88 8.39
CA GLU A 137 -5.11 7.58 8.87
C GLU A 137 -5.89 6.41 8.26
N GLU A 138 -7.20 6.55 8.05
CA GLU A 138 -7.99 5.53 7.34
C GLU A 138 -7.53 5.38 5.88
N GLU A 139 -7.40 6.48 5.14
CA GLU A 139 -6.97 6.46 3.73
C GLU A 139 -5.55 5.91 3.55
N GLU A 140 -4.61 6.25 4.44
CA GLU A 140 -3.25 5.69 4.44
C GLU A 140 -3.25 4.17 4.66
N ASN A 141 -4.04 3.67 5.61
CA ASN A 141 -4.14 2.23 5.85
C ASN A 141 -4.76 1.49 4.66
N LEU A 142 -5.78 2.08 4.04
CA LEU A 142 -6.41 1.53 2.84
C LEU A 142 -5.44 1.52 1.65
N ALA A 143 -4.71 2.61 1.42
CA ALA A 143 -3.76 2.74 0.32
C ALA A 143 -2.57 1.79 0.49
N SER A 144 -2.05 1.70 1.72
CA SER A 144 -1.01 0.77 2.12
C SER A 144 -1.38 -0.68 1.76
N LEU A 145 -2.52 -1.17 2.27
CA LEU A 145 -2.92 -2.55 2.02
C LEU A 145 -3.24 -2.78 0.54
N LEU A 146 -3.98 -1.86 -0.11
CA LEU A 146 -4.34 -2.01 -1.52
C LEU A 146 -3.11 -2.00 -2.44
N GLY A 147 -2.09 -1.19 -2.14
CA GLY A 147 -0.82 -1.17 -2.87
C GLY A 147 -0.08 -2.51 -2.77
N ILE A 148 0.01 -3.06 -1.55
CA ILE A 148 0.60 -4.39 -1.29
C ILE A 148 -0.15 -5.49 -2.07
N LEU A 149 -1.48 -5.42 -2.13
CA LEU A 149 -2.29 -6.38 -2.88
C LEU A 149 -2.09 -6.27 -4.40
N TRP A 150 -1.90 -5.06 -4.92
CA TRP A 150 -1.55 -4.88 -6.33
C TRP A 150 -0.17 -5.45 -6.66
N GLU A 151 0.81 -5.21 -5.79
CA GLU A 151 2.15 -5.79 -5.93
C GLU A 151 2.10 -7.33 -5.91
N GLU A 152 1.35 -7.92 -4.97
CA GLU A 152 1.15 -9.38 -4.90
C GLU A 152 0.54 -9.93 -6.19
N LYS A 153 -0.56 -9.33 -6.63
CA LYS A 153 -1.29 -9.77 -7.83
C LYS A 153 -0.44 -9.70 -9.10
N LEU A 154 0.47 -8.74 -9.18
CA LEU A 154 1.35 -8.54 -10.34
C LEU A 154 2.69 -9.29 -10.21
N GLY A 155 2.86 -10.10 -9.17
CA GLY A 155 4.02 -10.98 -8.99
C GLY A 155 5.25 -10.29 -8.40
N GLY A 156 5.07 -9.16 -7.69
CA GLY A 156 6.12 -8.48 -6.95
C GLY A 156 6.33 -9.03 -5.52
N PRO A 157 7.43 -8.63 -4.84
CA PRO A 157 7.79 -9.08 -3.50
C PRO A 157 6.98 -8.39 -2.38
N ALA A 158 5.64 -8.44 -2.46
CA ALA A 158 4.70 -7.74 -1.57
C ALA A 158 4.92 -7.93 -0.05
N ILE A 159 5.57 -9.03 0.36
CA ILE A 159 5.96 -9.26 1.75
C ILE A 159 6.91 -8.18 2.30
N LEU A 160 7.73 -7.55 1.44
CA LEU A 160 8.64 -6.48 1.84
C LEU A 160 7.84 -5.26 2.27
N ALA A 161 6.97 -4.76 1.39
CA ALA A 161 6.07 -3.65 1.70
C ALA A 161 5.18 -3.95 2.92
N PHE A 162 4.69 -5.19 3.05
CA PHE A 162 3.91 -5.60 4.23
C PHE A 162 4.73 -5.52 5.54
N CYS A 163 6.02 -5.86 5.52
CA CYS A 163 6.90 -5.75 6.68
C CYS A 163 7.29 -4.29 6.97
N GLU A 164 7.56 -3.50 5.94
CA GLU A 164 8.04 -2.10 6.05
C GLU A 164 6.94 -1.13 6.47
N GLN A 165 5.70 -1.39 6.05
CA GLN A 165 4.54 -0.56 6.38
C GLN A 165 3.87 -0.98 7.71
N ASN A 166 4.63 -1.59 8.62
CA ASN A 166 4.27 -1.88 10.01
C ASN A 166 3.02 -2.77 10.22
N TRP A 167 2.56 -3.52 9.23
CA TRP A 167 1.42 -4.45 9.38
C TRP A 167 1.65 -5.58 10.40
N LEU A 168 2.93 -5.82 10.72
CA LEU A 168 3.38 -6.82 11.68
C LEU A 168 3.91 -6.20 12.99
N GLU A 169 3.88 -4.87 13.11
CA GLU A 169 4.30 -4.19 14.33
C GLU A 169 3.40 -4.60 15.50
N LEU A 170 4.02 -4.98 16.62
CA LEU A 170 3.31 -5.44 17.83
C LEU A 170 2.37 -6.64 17.56
N SER A 171 2.78 -7.55 16.67
CA SER A 171 2.02 -8.76 16.26
C SER A 171 1.50 -9.64 17.40
N GLU A 172 2.06 -9.54 18.60
CA GLU A 172 1.59 -10.22 19.80
C GLU A 172 0.25 -9.69 20.31
N ARG A 173 -0.11 -8.45 19.94
CA ARG A 173 -1.40 -7.84 20.29
C ARG A 173 -2.47 -8.33 19.33
N THR A 174 -3.61 -8.75 19.87
CA THR A 174 -4.76 -9.17 19.04
C THR A 174 -5.28 -8.06 18.12
N SER A 175 -5.07 -6.79 18.48
CA SER A 175 -5.48 -5.63 17.68
C SER A 175 -4.77 -5.54 16.33
N THR A 176 -3.51 -5.98 16.22
CA THR A 176 -2.72 -5.86 14.98
C THR A 176 -3.30 -6.73 13.83
N PRO A 177 -3.47 -8.06 13.99
CA PRO A 177 -4.15 -8.87 12.97
C PRO A 177 -5.61 -8.46 12.76
N MET A 178 -6.30 -7.96 13.79
CA MET A 178 -7.67 -7.44 13.62
C MET A 178 -7.72 -6.14 12.82
N HIS A 179 -6.69 -5.30 12.89
CA HIS A 179 -6.57 -4.11 12.06
C HIS A 179 -6.47 -4.50 10.58
N PHE A 180 -5.62 -5.47 10.24
CA PHE A 180 -5.55 -6.01 8.87
C PHE A 180 -6.90 -6.56 8.37
N VAL A 181 -7.62 -7.34 9.21
CA VAL A 181 -8.97 -7.81 8.88
C VAL A 181 -9.91 -6.63 8.60
N THR A 182 -9.88 -5.61 9.46
CA THR A 182 -10.77 -4.43 9.36
C THR A 182 -10.50 -3.63 8.08
N VAL A 183 -9.23 -3.41 7.74
CA VAL A 183 -8.85 -2.68 6.52
C VAL A 183 -9.19 -3.49 5.28
N LEU A 184 -8.96 -4.81 5.29
CA LEU A 184 -9.34 -5.69 4.18
C LEU A 184 -10.86 -5.70 3.96
N ASP A 185 -11.65 -5.86 5.02
CA ASP A 185 -13.10 -5.81 4.95
C ASP A 185 -13.57 -4.45 4.39
N ARG A 186 -12.92 -3.36 4.80
CA ARG A 186 -13.22 -2.02 4.27
C ARG A 186 -12.90 -1.88 2.78
N LEU A 187 -11.79 -2.44 2.29
CA LEU A 187 -11.48 -2.47 0.86
C LEU A 187 -12.50 -3.28 0.06
N ILE A 188 -13.03 -4.36 0.64
CA ILE A 188 -14.11 -5.16 0.05
C ILE A 188 -15.40 -4.34 -0.01
N GLU A 189 -15.78 -3.65 1.06
CA GLU A 189 -16.96 -2.78 1.10
C GLU A 189 -16.90 -1.64 0.08
N LEU A 190 -15.70 -1.16 -0.27
CA LEU A 190 -15.47 -0.11 -1.26
C LEU A 190 -15.41 -0.63 -2.71
N ASP A 191 -15.58 -1.94 -2.92
CA ASP A 191 -15.42 -2.63 -4.21
C ASP A 191 -14.02 -2.42 -4.84
N LEU A 192 -13.00 -2.20 -4.01
CA LEU A 192 -11.60 -2.10 -4.44
C LEU A 192 -10.91 -3.47 -4.43
N VAL A 193 -11.43 -4.38 -3.61
CA VAL A 193 -10.96 -5.75 -3.45
C VAL A 193 -12.16 -6.69 -3.50
N ASP A 194 -12.02 -7.85 -4.14
CA ASP A 194 -13.10 -8.83 -4.21
C ASP A 194 -13.23 -9.67 -2.93
N LYS A 195 -14.28 -10.50 -2.86
CA LYS A 195 -14.51 -11.39 -1.70
C LYS A 195 -13.40 -12.41 -1.43
N TYR A 196 -12.43 -12.57 -2.34
CA TYR A 196 -11.27 -13.44 -2.21
C TYR A 196 -10.00 -12.67 -1.80
N GLY A 197 -10.11 -11.35 -1.60
CA GLY A 197 -9.00 -10.48 -1.23
C GLY A 197 -8.14 -10.04 -2.41
N GLN A 198 -8.62 -10.19 -3.64
CA GLN A 198 -7.90 -9.78 -4.85
C GLN A 198 -8.30 -8.36 -5.26
N PRO A 199 -7.35 -7.46 -5.56
CA PRO A 199 -7.69 -6.10 -5.99
C PRO A 199 -8.40 -6.12 -7.34
N ILE A 200 -9.35 -5.22 -7.53
CA ILE A 200 -10.26 -5.19 -8.69
C ILE A 200 -9.84 -4.07 -9.65
N MET A 201 -9.84 -4.37 -10.95
CA MET A 201 -9.73 -3.32 -11.98
C MET A 201 -11.03 -2.49 -12.00
N PRO A 202 -10.98 -1.15 -12.01
CA PRO A 202 -12.18 -0.32 -12.06
C PRO A 202 -12.98 -0.64 -13.30
N THR A 203 -14.26 -0.95 -13.11
CA THR A 203 -15.20 -1.13 -14.20
C THR A 203 -15.71 0.24 -14.64
N GLY A 204 -14.96 0.89 -15.53
CA GLY A 204 -15.30 2.19 -16.11
C GLY A 204 -14.62 3.39 -15.45
N VAL A 205 -14.53 4.49 -16.20
CA VAL A 205 -13.91 5.75 -15.74
C VAL A 205 -14.75 6.32 -14.59
N ARG A 206 -14.24 6.27 -13.36
CA ARG A 206 -14.78 7.00 -12.20
C ARG A 206 -14.15 8.38 -12.11
#